data_AF-A0A9X1ZNU5-F1
#
_entry.id   AF-A0A9X1ZNU5-F1
#
_cell.length_a   1.000
_cell.length_b   1.000
_cell.length_c   1.000
_cell.angle_alpha   90.00
_cell.angle_beta   90.00
_cell.angle_gamma   90.00
#
_symmetry.space_group_name_H-M   'P 1'
#
loop_
_entity.id
_entity.type
_entity.pdbx_description
1 polymer ?
#
loop_
_entity_poly.entity_id
_entity_poly.type
_entity_poly.pdbx_seq_one_letter_code
_entity_poly.pdbx_strand_id
1 'polypeptide(L)' 'MKFDSFADFIDMGGYGFFVWLAYGVTFGCLGILILHSLSQKKKVLTEIAKKMTREDRLKESRGKKS' A
#
# COMPACT_ATOMS: atom_id res chain seq x y z
N MET A 1 45.12 -1.60 -0.79
CA MET A 1 43.79 -1.72 -0.16
C MET A 1 42.85 -2.20 -1.25
N LYS A 2 41.99 -3.22 -1.00
CA LYS A 2 41.28 -3.94 -2.09
C LYS A 2 39.81 -3.51 -2.27
N PHE A 3 39.41 -2.47 -1.55
CA PHE A 3 38.10 -1.83 -1.61
C PHE A 3 38.32 -0.35 -1.30
N ASP A 4 38.70 0.43 -2.30
CA ASP A 4 39.14 1.83 -2.12
C ASP A 4 37.95 2.82 -2.05
N SER A 5 36.71 2.36 -2.24
CA SER A 5 35.54 3.23 -2.13
C SER A 5 34.20 2.50 -2.01
N PHE A 6 33.21 3.17 -1.41
CA PHE A 6 31.79 2.77 -1.39
C PHE A 6 31.24 2.50 -2.80
N ALA A 7 31.81 3.14 -3.82
CA ALA A 7 31.50 2.93 -5.23
C ALA A 7 31.88 1.51 -5.73
N ASP A 8 33.02 0.96 -5.31
CA ASP A 8 33.45 -0.42 -5.64
C ASP A 8 32.58 -1.49 -4.94
N PHE A 9 31.89 -1.11 -3.87
CA PHE A 9 30.96 -1.97 -3.16
C PHE A 9 29.59 -2.04 -3.85
N ILE A 10 29.14 -0.90 -4.41
CA ILE A 10 27.97 -0.80 -5.29
C ILE A 10 28.29 -1.41 -6.67
N ASP A 11 29.54 -1.32 -7.11
CA ASP A 11 30.02 -1.81 -8.39
C ASP A 11 31.07 -2.92 -8.18
N MET A 12 30.71 -3.95 -7.40
CA MET A 12 31.49 -5.18 -7.28
C MET A 12 31.54 -5.89 -8.64
N GLY A 13 32.40 -5.42 -9.54
CA GLY A 13 32.62 -6.00 -10.87
C GLY A 13 31.35 -6.18 -11.71
N GLY A 14 30.39 -5.26 -11.62
CA GLY A 14 29.14 -5.27 -12.40
C GLY A 14 27.93 -5.98 -11.75
N TYR A 15 28.04 -6.54 -10.56
CA TYR A 15 26.94 -7.29 -9.92
C TYR A 15 26.04 -6.48 -8.97
N GLY A 16 26.50 -5.34 -8.44
CA GLY A 16 25.71 -4.62 -7.42
C GLY A 16 24.43 -3.96 -7.97
N PHE A 17 24.33 -3.75 -9.29
CA PHE A 17 23.07 -3.37 -9.93
C PHE A 17 21.96 -4.41 -9.71
N PHE A 18 22.27 -5.71 -9.80
CA PHE A 18 21.30 -6.78 -9.58
C PHE A 18 20.87 -6.88 -8.12
N VAL A 19 21.81 -6.65 -7.19
CA VAL A 19 21.51 -6.63 -5.76
C VAL A 19 20.55 -5.48 -5.45
N TRP A 20 20.85 -4.27 -5.92
CA TRP A 20 19.99 -3.11 -5.70
C TRP A 20 18.60 -3.28 -6.32
N LEU A 21 18.52 -3.86 -7.52
CA LEU A 21 17.24 -4.23 -8.14
C LEU A 21 16.45 -5.23 -7.28
N ALA A 22 17.09 -6.29 -6.78
CA ALA A 22 16.43 -7.28 -5.94
C ALA A 22 15.91 -6.65 -4.62
N TYR A 23 16.70 -5.79 -3.98
CA TYR A 23 16.27 -5.02 -2.82
C TYR A 23 15.10 -4.09 -3.18
N GLY A 24 15.20 -3.34 -4.28
CA GLY A 24 14.16 -2.43 -4.76
C GLY A 24 12.85 -3.14 -5.08
N VAL A 25 12.89 -4.29 -5.75
CA VAL A 25 11.71 -5.12 -6.04
C VAL A 25 11.10 -5.65 -4.74
N THR A 26 11.91 -6.12 -3.80
CA THR A 26 11.42 -6.64 -2.52
C THR A 26 10.76 -5.53 -1.71
N PHE A 27 11.41 -4.36 -1.60
CA PHE A 27 10.86 -3.19 -0.92
C PHE A 27 9.60 -2.66 -1.63
N GLY A 28 9.59 -2.69 -2.96
CA GLY A 28 8.42 -2.34 -3.78
C GLY A 28 7.25 -3.27 -3.51
N CYS A 29 7.46 -4.59 -3.53
CA CYS A 29 6.43 -5.57 -3.16
C CYS A 29 5.91 -5.36 -1.74
N LEU A 30 6.80 -5.15 -0.77
CA LEU A 30 6.41 -4.89 0.61
C LEU A 30 5.60 -3.58 0.73
N GLY A 31 6.04 -2.51 0.06
CA GLY A 31 5.34 -1.24 -0.01
C GLY A 31 3.95 -1.38 -0.62
N ILE A 32 3.82 -2.07 -1.75
CA ILE A 32 2.53 -2.37 -2.39
C ILE A 32 1.64 -3.17 -1.44
N LEU A 33 2.16 -4.18 -0.76
CA LEU A 33 1.40 -4.98 0.19
C LEU A 33 0.89 -4.15 1.37
N ILE A 34 1.72 -3.25 1.91
CA ILE A 34 1.33 -2.32 2.97
C ILE A 34 0.25 -1.35 2.48
N LEU A 35 0.45 -0.72 1.33
CA LEU A 35 -0.53 0.19 0.73
C LEU A 35 -1.86 -0.50 0.46
N HIS A 36 -1.80 -1.75 -0.03
CA HIS A 36 -2.97 -2.57 -0.26
C HIS A 36 -3.67 -2.92 1.05
N SER A 37 -2.94 -3.35 2.08
CA SER A 37 -3.48 -3.65 3.40
C SER A 37 -4.17 -2.44 4.05
N LEU A 38 -3.55 -1.25 3.95
CA LEU A 38 -4.13 0.00 4.44
C LEU A 38 -5.39 0.39 3.65
N SER A 39 -5.35 0.25 2.32
CA SER A 39 -6.51 0.52 1.46
C SER A 39 -7.67 -0.43 1.71
N GLN A 40 -7.41 -1.71 1.97
CA GLN A 40 -8.45 -2.69 2.29
C GLN A 40 -9.19 -2.31 3.59
N LYS A 41 -8.45 -1.92 4.64
CA LYS A 41 -9.05 -1.42 5.88
C LYS A 41 -9.94 -0.20 5.65
N LYS A 42 -9.48 0.77 4.85
CA LYS A 42 -10.26 1.95 4.49
C LYS A 42 -11.49 1.62 3.64
N LYS A 43 -11.37 0.68 2.70
CA LYS A 43 -12.50 0.21 1.87
C LYS A 43 -13.60 -0.39 2.73
N VAL A 44 -13.27 -1.26 3.68
CA VAL A 44 -14.27 -1.88 4.57
C VAL A 44 -15.03 -0.82 5.37
N LEU A 45 -14.34 0.15 5.97
CA LEU A 45 -14.99 1.23 6.70
C LEU A 45 -15.85 2.14 5.80
N THR A 46 -15.39 2.42 4.59
CA THR A 46 -16.12 3.25 3.61
C THR A 46 -17.39 2.53 3.13
N GLU A 47 -17.33 1.22 2.91
CA GLU A 47 -18.49 0.41 2.54
C GLU A 47 -19.54 0.36 3.67
N ILE A 48 -19.09 0.23 4.92
CA ILE A 48 -19.99 0.27 6.09
C ILE A 48 -20.65 1.65 6.21
N ALA A 49 -19.88 2.74 6.08
CA ALA A 49 -20.41 4.10 6.11
C ALA A 49 -21.44 4.34 4.99
N LYS A 50 -21.16 3.89 3.76
CA LYS A 50 -22.09 3.97 2.62
C LYS A 50 -23.39 3.21 2.87
N LYS A 51 -23.32 2.03 3.51
CA LYS A 51 -24.53 1.25 3.87
C LYS A 51 -25.37 2.01 4.89
N MET A 52 -24.76 2.55 5.94
CA MET A 52 -25.47 3.34 6.95
C MET A 52 -26.18 4.56 6.35
N THR A 53 -25.52 5.34 5.49
CA THR A 53 -26.16 6.51 4.85
C THR A 53 -27.39 6.14 4.00
N ARG A 54 -27.38 4.96 3.37
CA ARG A 54 -28.54 4.48 2.60
C ARG A 54 -29.70 4.06 3.50
N GLU A 55 -29.42 3.39 4.60
CA GLU A 55 -30.44 2.98 5.57
C GLU A 55 -31.06 4.18 6.29
N ASP A 56 -30.26 5.18 6.63
CA ASP A 56 -30.73 6.41 7.28
C ASP A 56 -31.73 7.16 6.40
N ARG A 57 -31.41 7.30 5.11
CA ARG A 57 -32.29 7.95 4.12
C ARG A 57 -33.62 7.20 3.91
N LEU A 58 -33.61 5.88 4.06
CA LEU A 58 -34.82 5.06 3.98
C LEU A 58 -35.69 5.20 5.24
N LYS A 59 -35.07 5.30 6.43
CA LYS A 59 -35.79 5.55 7.68
C LYS A 59 -36.46 6.92 7.70
N GLU A 60 -35.80 7.96 7.20
CA GLU A 60 -36.36 9.31 7.10
C GLU A 60 -37.60 9.34 6.18
N SER A 61 -37.56 8.59 5.07
CA SER A 61 -38.71 8.46 4.17
C SER A 61 -39.88 7.65 4.75
N ARG A 62 -39.61 6.74 5.69
CA ARG A 62 -40.62 5.92 6.36
C ARG A 62 -41.27 6.65 7.55
N GLY A 63 -40.54 7.55 8.22
CA GLY A 63 -41.06 8.42 9.28
C GLY A 63 -41.96 9.56 8.77
N LYS A 64 -41.77 10.00 7.52
CA LYS A 64 -42.60 11.07 6.91
C LYS A 64 -43.96 10.58 6.37
N LYS A 65 -44.32 9.31 6.59
CA LYS A 65 -45.53 8.67 6.05
C LYS A 65 -46.49 8.15 7.12
N SER A 66 -46.37 8.62 8.37
CA SER A 66 -47.34 8.38 9.45
C SER A 66 -47.96 9.69 9.93
#